data_AF-A0A7U5Y4Q8-F1
#
_entry.id   AF-A0A7U5Y4Q8-F1
#
_cell.length_a   1.000
_cell.length_b   1.000
_cell.length_c   1.000
_cell.angle_alpha   90.00
_cell.angle_beta   90.00
_cell.angle_gamma   90.00
#
_symmetry.space_group_name_H-M   'P 1'
#
loop_
_entity.id
_entity.type
_entity.pdbx_description
1 polymer ?
#
loop_
_entity_poly.entity_id
_entity_poly.type
_entity_poly.pdbx_seq_one_letter_code
_entity_poly.pdbx_strand_id
1 'polypeptide(L)'
;MLAKSIIPPWAYTSQQCACCGHTAKDNRQTQSQFKCAACGYEANADVNGARNILAAGRAVLACGGVVQSGRPMKQEPGTARAAITQ
;
A
#
# COMPACT_ATOMS: atom_id res chain seq x y z
N MET A 1 -11.94 -24.07 -9.84
CA MET A 1 -12.09 -23.17 -8.68
C MET A 1 -10.80 -22.39 -8.56
N LEU A 2 -10.72 -21.19 -9.14
CA LEU A 2 -9.47 -20.42 -9.12
C LEU A 2 -9.23 -19.96 -7.68
N ALA A 3 -8.17 -20.49 -7.08
CA ALA A 3 -7.60 -20.00 -5.83
C ALA A 3 -7.24 -18.53 -6.03
N LYS A 4 -8.19 -17.65 -5.70
CA LYS A 4 -7.98 -16.22 -5.68
C LYS A 4 -7.09 -15.97 -4.48
N SER A 5 -5.79 -15.99 -4.75
CA SER A 5 -4.73 -15.71 -3.79
C SER A 5 -5.23 -14.62 -2.84
N ILE A 6 -5.40 -14.97 -1.56
CA ILE A 6 -5.80 -14.04 -0.49
C ILE A 6 -4.63 -13.08 -0.32
N ILE A 7 -4.58 -12.09 -1.21
CA ILE A 7 -3.79 -10.89 -1.05
C ILE A 7 -4.73 -9.93 -0.34
N PRO A 8 -4.47 -9.56 0.92
CA PRO A 8 -5.36 -8.66 1.63
C PRO A 8 -5.43 -7.30 0.91
N PRO A 9 -6.56 -6.59 0.95
CA PRO A 9 -6.84 -5.42 0.11
C PRO A 9 -5.85 -4.25 0.30
N TRP A 10 -5.06 -4.28 1.38
CA TRP A 10 -4.02 -3.30 1.72
C TRP A 10 -2.61 -3.69 1.26
N ALA A 11 -2.38 -4.95 0.85
CA ALA A 11 -1.10 -5.38 0.34
C ALA A 11 -0.78 -4.69 -0.99
N TYR A 12 0.47 -4.27 -1.16
CA TYR A 12 0.99 -3.65 -2.39
C TYR A 12 0.40 -2.27 -2.74
N THR A 13 -0.35 -1.63 -1.84
CA THR A 13 -0.78 -0.22 -2.00
C THR A 13 0.40 0.74 -2.16
N SER A 14 1.57 0.41 -1.59
CA SER A 14 2.80 1.17 -1.77
C SER A 14 3.51 0.91 -3.11
N GLN A 15 3.08 -0.11 -3.87
CA GLN A 15 3.64 -0.51 -5.17
C GLN A 15 2.72 -0.14 -6.34
N GLN A 16 1.46 0.18 -6.08
CA GLN A 16 0.51 0.67 -7.08
C GLN A 16 0.75 2.15 -7.38
N CYS A 17 0.68 2.54 -8.64
CA CYS A 17 0.70 3.94 -9.03
C CYS A 17 -0.67 4.59 -8.87
N ALA A 18 -0.75 5.67 -8.09
CA ALA A 18 -1.99 6.44 -7.94
C ALA A 18 -2.43 7.16 -9.22
N CYS A 19 -1.53 7.35 -10.19
CA CYS A 19 -1.82 8.04 -11.44
C CYS A 19 -2.41 7.11 -12.51
N CYS A 20 -1.84 5.91 -12.69
CA CYS A 20 -2.23 4.99 -13.77
C CYS A 20 -2.68 3.60 -13.31
N GLY A 21 -2.62 3.29 -12.02
CA GLY A 21 -3.02 1.99 -11.47
C GLY A 21 -2.01 0.85 -11.67
N HIS A 22 -0.90 1.07 -12.38
CA HIS A 22 0.13 0.07 -12.59
C HIS A 22 0.79 -0.35 -11.26
N THR A 23 0.82 -1.65 -10.98
CA THR A 23 1.45 -2.22 -9.78
C THR A 23 2.69 -3.00 -10.16
N ALA A 24 3.83 -2.58 -9.63
CA ALA A 24 5.11 -3.28 -9.79
C ALA A 24 5.96 -3.08 -8.53
N LYS A 25 6.73 -4.11 -8.15
CA LYS A 25 7.63 -4.03 -6.98
C LYS A 25 8.61 -2.86 -7.09
N ASP A 26 9.12 -2.64 -8.29
CA ASP A 26 10.12 -1.61 -8.59
C ASP A 26 9.57 -0.19 -8.56
N ASN A 27 8.24 -0.02 -8.47
CA ASN A 27 7.64 1.31 -8.37
C ASN A 27 8.03 2.02 -7.06
N ARG A 28 8.29 1.26 -5.98
CA ARG A 28 8.78 1.80 -4.71
C ARG A 28 10.27 1.51 -4.56
N GLN A 29 11.09 2.49 -4.88
CA GLN A 29 12.55 2.36 -4.90
C GLN A 29 13.16 2.39 -3.49
N THR A 30 12.64 3.26 -2.62
CA THR A 30 13.09 3.38 -1.23
C THR A 30 11.91 3.63 -0.30
N GLN A 31 12.16 3.84 1.00
CA GLN A 31 11.11 4.19 1.94
C GLN A 31 10.37 5.47 1.49
N SER A 32 11.10 6.46 1.00
CA SER A 32 10.57 7.79 0.66
C SER A 32 10.42 8.03 -0.82
N GLN A 33 10.99 7.20 -1.71
CA GLN A 33 10.97 7.43 -3.16
C GLN A 33 10.06 6.45 -3.89
N PHE A 34 9.19 7.00 -4.74
CA PHE A 34 8.33 6.26 -5.66
C PHE A 34 8.50 6.79 -7.08
N LYS A 35 8.61 5.88 -8.05
CA LYS A 35 8.62 6.18 -9.47
C LYS A 35 7.92 5.07 -10.24
N CYS A 36 6.84 5.40 -10.95
CA CYS A 36 6.12 4.41 -11.73
C CYS A 36 6.91 3.99 -12.98
N ALA A 37 7.14 2.69 -13.14
CA ALA A 37 7.80 2.13 -14.33
C ALA A 37 6.98 2.27 -15.62
N ALA A 38 5.65 2.45 -15.52
CA ALA A 38 4.77 2.53 -16.68
C ALA A 38 4.53 3.97 -17.19
N CYS A 39 4.29 4.93 -16.28
CA CYS A 39 3.95 6.31 -16.66
C CYS A 39 4.98 7.36 -16.21
N GLY A 40 6.04 6.97 -15.50
CA GLY A 40 7.07 7.89 -15.02
C GLY A 40 6.63 8.79 -13.86
N TYR A 41 5.44 8.60 -13.30
CA TYR A 41 4.96 9.38 -12.16
C TYR A 41 5.89 9.24 -10.95
N GLU A 42 6.36 10.37 -10.42
CA GLU A 42 7.25 10.45 -9.27
C GLU A 42 6.58 11.13 -8.08
N ALA A 43 6.83 10.59 -6.88
CA ALA A 43 6.29 11.13 -5.63
C ALA A 43 7.06 10.59 -4.42
N ASN A 44 6.76 11.15 -3.25
CA ASN A 44 7.07 10.45 -2.02
C ASN A 44 6.23 9.16 -1.91
N ALA A 45 6.84 8.05 -1.52
CA ALA A 45 6.16 6.77 -1.48
C ALA A 45 4.99 6.72 -0.47
N ASP A 46 5.09 7.41 0.66
CA ASP A 46 4.00 7.51 1.65
C ASP A 46 2.84 8.36 1.11
N VAL A 47 3.14 9.42 0.35
CA VAL A 47 2.13 10.25 -0.33
C VAL A 47 1.38 9.44 -1.39
N ASN A 48 2.10 8.67 -2.21
CA ASN A 48 1.48 7.76 -3.18
C ASN A 48 0.62 6.70 -2.47
N GLY A 49 1.15 6.09 -1.39
CA GLY A 49 0.42 5.12 -0.58
C GLY A 49 -0.88 5.69 0.00
N ALA A 50 -0.84 6.90 0.56
CA ALA A 50 -2.01 7.58 1.09
C ALA A 50 -3.09 7.82 0.02
N ARG A 51 -2.68 8.19 -1.21
CA ARG A 51 -3.62 8.34 -2.34
C ARG A 51 -4.29 7.03 -2.73
N ASN A 52 -3.54 5.93 -2.75
CA ASN A 52 -4.10 4.62 -3.05
C ASN A 52 -5.08 4.16 -1.95
N ILE A 53 -4.75 4.39 -0.67
CA ILE A 53 -5.65 4.08 0.45
C ILE A 53 -6.92 4.93 0.37
N LEU A 54 -6.82 6.23 0.06
CA LEU A 54 -7.99 7.09 -0.13
C LEU A 54 -8.88 6.60 -1.26
N ALA A 55 -8.30 6.21 -2.40
CA ALA A 55 -9.03 5.67 -3.54
C ALA A 55 -9.76 4.37 -3.16
N ALA A 56 -9.08 3.45 -2.47
CA ALA A 56 -9.68 2.21 -1.98
C ALA A 56 -10.83 2.48 -0.99
N GLY A 57 -10.65 3.40 -0.05
CA GLY A 57 -11.70 3.80 0.90
C GLY A 57 -12.92 4.41 0.20
N ARG A 58 -12.71 5.26 -0.81
CA ARG A 58 -13.80 5.79 -1.64
C ARG A 58 -14.56 4.69 -2.39
N ALA A 59 -13.85 3.69 -2.92
CA ALA A 59 -14.48 2.55 -3.59
C ALA A 59 -15.34 1.73 -2.63
N VAL A 60 -14.87 1.49 -1.39
CA VAL A 60 -15.65 0.80 -0.36
C VAL A 60 -16.94 1.55 -0.03
N LEU A 61 -16.86 2.87 0.16
CA LEU A 61 -18.04 3.71 0.44
C LEU A 61 -19.06 3.68 -0.71
N ALA A 62 -18.59 3.77 -1.95
CA ALA A 62 -19.45 3.76 -3.13
C ALA A 62 -20.19 2.42 -3.31
N CYS A 63 -19.58 1.31 -2.89
CA CYS A 63 -20.15 -0.04 -3.02
C CYS A 63 -20.99 -0.47 -1.80
N GLY A 64 -21.29 0.43 -0.86
CA GLY A 64 -22.09 0.12 0.34
C GLY A 64 -21.35 -0.67 1.42
N GLY A 65 -20.01 -0.65 1.40
CA GLY A 65 -19.20 -1.30 2.44
C GLY A 65 -19.27 -0.55 3.77
N VAL A 66 -19.32 -1.31 4.87
CA VAL A 66 -19.28 -0.76 6.23
C VAL A 66 -17.87 -0.31 6.59
N VAL A 67 -17.73 0.94 7.05
CA VAL A 67 -16.45 1.46 7.57
C VAL A 67 -16.31 1.03 9.02
N GLN A 68 -15.30 0.24 9.37
CA GLN A 68 -14.98 0.02 10.78
C GLN A 68 -14.37 1.30 11.35
N SER A 69 -15.19 2.08 12.07
CA SER A 69 -14.80 3.34 12.72
C SER A 69 -13.96 3.16 13.99
N GLY A 70 -13.39 1.97 14.21
CA GLY A 70 -12.52 1.72 15.36
C GLY A 70 -11.24 2.54 15.24
N ARG A 71 -10.85 3.28 16.29
CA ARG A 71 -9.54 3.94 16.30
C ARG A 71 -8.46 2.86 16.14
N PRO A 72 -7.53 2.99 15.18
CA PRO A 72 -6.42 2.06 15.10
C PRO A 72 -5.60 2.19 16.39
N MET A 73 -5.49 1.09 17.11
CA MET A 73 -4.56 0.96 18.23
C MET A 73 -3.16 1.23 17.67
N LYS A 74 -2.42 2.17 18.25
CA LYS A 74 -1.06 2.54 17.83
C LYS A 74 -0.25 1.25 17.66
N GLN A 75 0.04 0.87 16.42
CA GLN A 75 0.93 -0.25 16.15
C GLN A 75 2.35 0.27 16.37
N GLU A 76 2.96 -0.16 17.47
CA GLU A 76 4.37 0.04 17.73
C GLU A 76 5.17 -0.72 16.65
N PRO A 77 6.17 -0.12 15.98
CA PRO A 77 7.07 -0.87 15.13
C PRO A 77 7.81 -1.87 16.02
N GLY A 78 7.54 -3.16 15.84
CA GLY A 78 8.26 -4.22 16.54
C GLY A 78 9.74 -4.12 16.21
N THR A 79 10.56 -3.75 17.18
CA THR A 79 12.02 -3.75 17.07
C THR A 79 12.47 -5.18 16.79
N ALA A 80 12.68 -5.53 15.52
CA ALA A 80 13.45 -6.69 15.13
C ALA A 80 14.91 -6.43 15.54
N ARG A 81 15.27 -6.80 16.78
CA ARG A 81 16.68 -6.91 17.16
C ARG A 81 17.28 -8.05 16.36
N ALA A 82 18.13 -7.68 15.41
CA ALA A 82 19.10 -8.57 14.80
C ALA A 82 19.89 -9.27 15.91
N ALA A 83 19.85 -10.60 15.92
CA ALA A 83 20.85 -11.44 16.57
C ALA A 83 21.35 -12.41 15.50
N ILE A 84 22.21 -11.88 14.62
CA ILE A 84 23.18 -12.69 13.91
C ILE A 84 24.41 -12.76 14.82
N THR A 85 24.65 -13.92 15.40
CA THR A 85 25.97 -14.28 15.93
C THR A 85 26.53 -15.39 15.04
N GLN A 86 27.67 -15.05 14.42
CA GLN A 86 28.77 -15.83 13.84
C GLN A 86 28.49 -17.27 13.40
#